data_AF-A0A2T6NRT0-F1
#
_entry.id   AF-A0A2T6NRT0-F1
#
_cell.length_a   1.000
_cell.length_b   1.000
_cell.length_c   1.000
_cell.angle_alpha   90.00
_cell.angle_beta   90.00
_cell.angle_gamma   90.00
#
_symmetry.space_group_name_H-M   'P 1'
#
loop_
_entity.id
_entity.type
_entity.pdbx_description
1 polymer ?
#
loop_
_entity_poly.entity_id
_entity_poly.type
_entity_poly.pdbx_seq_one_letter_code
_entity_poly.pdbx_strand_id
1 'polypeptide(L)'
;MPKKYKKPDNDPIHDPSDSDRRRFLKTAGATATGAGLMSYLPSAHSRHYNDYTPAFDYPFTLGVASGEAKGRSLVLWTRLAPDPLNGGGMPDEDVVVKWVVARDPDMQKVVRKGYAVASPEQGHSLHVKVRGLKANRWYYYQFIVGDFTSRTGRTRTLPKRKSDIDKLSFAFVSCQEYQFGYYTAYKHLANEELDFVIHLGDYLYEVGFSNPYLPSVRTHVDEECVTLEQYRNRYAAYQLDENLQAARAAFPFFHLWDDHEIDNDWATDTPEDWDDQTREDFLIRRQHGMRAYYENLPLDPALAPDEEEDKDEVDDDNEMRIYRKIEIGNLARINLLDCRQYRSDQPCTTGGAKGSEAPKANPPCPEMCPERFDKSLTMLGERQEKWLRKNLKRSKAKWNIIASTVWLSQFIYDKRDPQTGALITDADGNAVKLINTDSWDGYPTERQRLLDFID
;
A
#
# COMPACT_ATOMS: atom_id res chain seq x y z
N MET A 1 -79.09 -45.73 4.62
CA MET A 1 -78.50 -45.87 3.27
C MET A 1 -79.37 -45.13 2.26
N PRO A 2 -79.22 -43.80 2.14
CA PRO A 2 -79.16 -43.17 0.80
C PRO A 2 -78.53 -41.75 0.80
N LYS A 3 -78.56 -41.08 -0.38
CA LYS A 3 -78.53 -39.61 -0.69
C LYS A 3 -77.25 -39.16 -1.42
N LYS A 4 -77.27 -38.79 -2.71
CA LYS A 4 -77.93 -37.68 -3.45
C LYS A 4 -77.18 -36.32 -3.40
N TYR A 5 -76.77 -35.87 -4.59
CA TYR A 5 -76.78 -34.47 -5.14
C TYR A 5 -75.76 -33.47 -4.51
N LYS A 6 -75.15 -32.48 -5.19
CA LYS A 6 -75.38 -31.76 -6.46
C LYS A 6 -74.11 -30.90 -6.77
N LYS A 7 -73.79 -30.64 -8.04
CA LYS A 7 -72.97 -29.48 -8.47
C LYS A 7 -73.75 -28.17 -8.24
N PRO A 8 -73.07 -27.00 -8.07
CA PRO A 8 -72.79 -26.15 -9.23
C PRO A 8 -71.48 -25.31 -9.18
N ASP A 9 -70.94 -25.12 -10.38
CA ASP A 9 -70.41 -23.91 -11.05
C ASP A 9 -69.56 -22.83 -10.34
N ASN A 10 -68.60 -22.39 -11.15
CA ASN A 10 -68.04 -21.05 -11.34
C ASN A 10 -66.55 -20.82 -11.03
N ASP A 11 -65.93 -20.41 -12.13
CA ASP A 11 -64.81 -19.52 -12.34
C ASP A 11 -63.38 -20.06 -12.47
N PRO A 12 -62.69 -19.65 -13.56
CA PRO A 12 -61.30 -19.98 -13.79
C PRO A 12 -60.45 -19.24 -12.76
N ILE A 13 -59.48 -19.94 -12.17
CA ILE A 13 -58.41 -19.29 -11.43
C ILE A 13 -57.65 -18.44 -12.45
N HIS A 14 -57.96 -17.15 -12.42
CA HIS A 14 -57.28 -16.09 -13.12
C HIS A 14 -55.81 -16.11 -12.71
N ASP A 15 -54.95 -16.26 -13.71
CA ASP A 15 -53.58 -15.78 -13.70
C ASP A 15 -53.57 -14.31 -13.23
N PRO A 16 -52.92 -13.97 -12.10
CA PRO A 16 -52.72 -12.58 -11.73
C PRO A 16 -51.71 -11.98 -12.71
N SER A 17 -52.32 -11.34 -13.71
CA SER A 17 -51.76 -10.37 -14.63
C SER A 17 -50.61 -9.53 -14.07
N ASP A 18 -49.75 -9.15 -15.00
CA ASP A 18 -48.59 -8.24 -15.04
C ASP A 18 -48.65 -6.90 -14.24
N SER A 19 -49.62 -6.75 -13.34
CA SER A 19 -49.78 -5.60 -12.42
C SER A 19 -49.13 -5.80 -11.04
N ASP A 20 -48.87 -7.04 -10.60
CA ASP A 20 -48.14 -7.30 -9.34
C ASP A 20 -46.61 -7.25 -9.51
N ARG A 21 -46.09 -7.45 -10.73
CA ARG A 21 -44.68 -7.20 -11.05
C ARG A 21 -44.32 -5.71 -11.11
N ARG A 22 -45.28 -4.83 -11.45
CA ARG A 22 -45.07 -3.37 -11.49
C ARG A 22 -45.27 -2.65 -10.16
N ARG A 23 -45.79 -3.32 -9.14
CA ARG A 23 -45.89 -2.77 -7.78
C ARG A 23 -44.79 -3.27 -6.83
N PHE A 24 -44.16 -4.41 -7.14
CA PHE A 24 -42.90 -4.80 -6.50
C PHE A 24 -41.70 -3.94 -6.99
N LEU A 25 -41.72 -3.50 -8.25
CA LEU A 25 -40.72 -2.59 -8.84
C LEU A 25 -40.91 -1.09 -8.55
N LYS A 26 -41.87 -0.72 -7.68
CA LYS A 26 -42.04 0.68 -7.21
C LYS A 26 -41.76 0.89 -5.72
N THR A 27 -41.36 -0.16 -5.00
CA THR A 27 -40.97 -0.06 -3.57
C THR A 27 -39.58 -0.64 -3.28
N ALA A 28 -38.83 -1.04 -4.31
CA ALA A 28 -37.44 -1.51 -4.22
C ALA A 28 -36.51 -0.72 -5.17
N GLY A 29 -36.78 0.58 -5.33
CA GLY A 29 -36.01 1.46 -6.20
C GLY A 29 -35.62 2.73 -5.47
N ALA A 30 -34.71 2.65 -4.49
CA ALA A 30 -33.98 3.80 -3.95
C ALA A 30 -32.78 3.43 -3.03
N THR A 31 -31.99 2.39 -3.33
CA THR A 31 -30.71 2.17 -2.61
C THR A 31 -29.74 1.36 -3.48
N ALA A 32 -29.19 1.98 -4.52
CA ALA A 32 -28.00 1.50 -5.22
C ALA A 32 -27.35 2.66 -5.97
N THR A 33 -26.71 3.56 -5.22
CA THR A 33 -25.75 4.54 -5.75
C THR A 33 -24.55 4.54 -4.81
N GLY A 34 -23.37 4.33 -5.40
CA GLY A 34 -22.16 3.84 -4.74
C GLY A 34 -21.73 4.54 -3.47
N ALA A 35 -21.10 3.75 -2.59
CA ALA A 35 -20.36 4.21 -1.43
C ALA A 35 -19.03 4.85 -1.85
N GLY A 36 -19.12 5.96 -2.59
CA GLY A 36 -18.21 7.07 -2.36
C GLY A 36 -18.89 7.95 -1.33
N LEU A 37 -18.68 7.67 -0.04
CA LEU A 37 -19.15 8.53 1.05
C LEU A 37 -18.39 9.86 0.99
N MET A 38 -18.86 10.74 0.11
CA MET A 38 -18.83 12.18 0.30
C MET A 38 -19.74 12.48 1.48
N SER A 39 -19.20 12.49 2.69
CA SER A 39 -19.82 13.17 3.83
C SER A 39 -19.67 14.68 3.64
N TYR A 40 -20.43 15.23 2.68
CA TYR A 40 -20.99 16.57 2.90
C TYR A 40 -22.10 16.38 3.92
N LEU A 41 -21.73 16.40 5.21
CA LEU A 41 -22.71 16.54 6.27
C LEU A 41 -23.52 17.82 5.99
N PRO A 42 -24.86 17.75 5.88
CA PRO A 42 -25.68 18.93 5.97
C PRO A 42 -25.34 19.64 7.27
N SER A 43 -25.26 20.97 7.23
CA SER A 43 -24.89 21.88 8.32
C SER A 43 -25.84 21.86 9.54
N ALA A 44 -26.49 20.74 9.82
CA ALA A 44 -27.41 20.53 10.93
C ALA A 44 -26.76 19.81 12.15
N HIS A 45 -25.58 19.19 12.00
CA HIS A 45 -24.81 18.61 13.12
C HIS A 45 -23.70 19.53 13.66
N SER A 46 -23.61 20.76 13.18
CA SER A 46 -22.57 21.72 13.55
C SER A 46 -22.79 22.40 14.91
N ARG A 47 -23.47 21.76 15.87
CA ARG A 47 -23.84 22.41 17.15
C ARG A 47 -23.22 21.89 18.44
N HIS A 48 -22.47 20.78 18.47
CA HIS A 48 -21.78 20.33 19.70
C HIS A 48 -20.41 19.67 19.44
N TYR A 49 -19.52 20.33 18.69
CA TYR A 49 -18.15 19.83 18.47
C TYR A 49 -17.08 20.42 19.37
N ASN A 50 -17.36 21.58 19.95
CA ASN A 50 -16.38 22.30 20.74
C ASN A 50 -16.26 21.77 22.17
N ASP A 51 -17.10 20.81 22.57
CA ASP A 51 -17.14 20.24 23.93
C ASP A 51 -16.83 18.73 23.96
N TYR A 52 -16.23 18.16 22.89
CA TYR A 52 -15.74 16.79 22.95
C TYR A 52 -14.46 16.75 23.80
N THR A 53 -14.59 16.26 25.03
CA THR A 53 -13.46 15.94 25.90
C THR A 53 -13.06 14.49 25.65
N PRO A 54 -11.90 14.23 25.02
CA PRO A 54 -11.46 12.87 24.76
C PRO A 54 -11.26 12.10 26.07
N ALA A 55 -11.73 10.86 26.14
CA ALA A 55 -11.52 9.96 27.27
C ALA A 55 -10.21 9.15 27.16
N PHE A 56 -9.26 9.65 26.37
CA PHE A 56 -7.98 9.00 26.06
C PHE A 56 -6.83 10.03 26.10
N ASP A 57 -5.60 9.52 26.23
CA ASP A 57 -4.38 10.33 26.24
C ASP A 57 -4.03 10.90 24.85
N TYR A 58 -2.89 11.60 24.74
CA TYR A 58 -2.48 12.22 23.47
C TYR A 58 -2.48 11.21 22.30
N PRO A 59 -3.35 11.39 21.27
CA PRO A 59 -3.61 10.32 20.31
C PRO A 59 -2.67 10.35 19.10
N PHE A 60 -1.95 11.46 18.84
CA PHE A 60 -1.12 11.61 17.64
C PHE A 60 0.32 11.07 17.84
N THR A 61 0.45 9.94 18.54
CA THR A 61 1.74 9.33 18.90
C THR A 61 2.55 8.89 17.67
N LEU A 62 1.86 8.49 16.59
CA LEU A 62 2.46 8.05 15.31
C LEU A 62 2.76 9.20 14.34
N GLY A 63 2.57 10.44 14.80
CA GLY A 63 2.80 11.65 14.02
C GLY A 63 1.78 11.84 12.90
N VAL A 64 2.19 12.57 11.86
CA VAL A 64 1.34 12.91 10.71
C VAL A 64 2.11 12.65 9.42
N ALA A 65 1.38 12.40 8.33
CA ALA A 65 1.97 12.19 7.01
C ALA A 65 1.11 12.83 5.92
N SER A 66 1.70 13.02 4.76
CA SER A 66 0.97 13.43 3.55
C SER A 66 1.47 12.63 2.36
N GLY A 67 0.65 12.51 1.33
CA GLY A 67 0.98 11.67 0.18
C GLY A 67 0.06 11.91 -1.00
N GLU A 68 0.26 11.11 -2.05
CA GLU A 68 -0.59 11.11 -3.26
C GLU A 68 -0.82 12.52 -3.84
N ALA A 69 0.23 13.34 -3.77
CA ALA A 69 0.18 14.71 -4.22
C ALA A 69 -0.08 14.79 -5.74
N LYS A 70 -0.97 15.70 -6.12
CA LYS A 70 -1.36 16.00 -7.51
C LYS A 70 -1.42 17.52 -7.69
N GLY A 71 -1.69 17.97 -8.91
CA GLY A 71 -1.74 19.40 -9.23
C GLY A 71 -2.74 20.23 -8.42
N ARG A 72 -3.79 19.63 -7.85
CA ARG A 72 -4.84 20.36 -7.09
C ARG A 72 -5.34 19.60 -5.87
N SER A 73 -4.68 18.52 -5.51
CA SER A 73 -5.07 17.67 -4.39
C SER A 73 -3.86 16.95 -3.82
N LEU A 74 -4.03 16.44 -2.61
CA LEU A 74 -3.11 15.57 -1.90
C LEU A 74 -3.89 14.84 -0.81
N VAL A 75 -3.28 13.85 -0.20
CA VAL A 75 -3.80 13.14 0.97
C VAL A 75 -3.07 13.64 2.22
N LEU A 76 -3.82 13.84 3.29
CA LEU A 76 -3.30 13.99 4.64
C LEU A 76 -3.64 12.75 5.43
N TRP A 77 -2.73 12.33 6.30
CA TRP A 77 -2.87 11.13 7.11
C TRP A 77 -2.45 11.37 8.54
N THR A 78 -3.17 10.72 9.46
CA THR A 78 -2.78 10.48 10.84
C THR A 78 -3.55 9.24 11.34
N ARG A 79 -3.11 8.63 12.44
CA ARG A 79 -3.86 7.62 13.17
C ARG A 79 -3.98 8.04 14.63
N LEU A 80 -5.14 7.82 15.24
CA LEU A 80 -5.35 8.04 16.67
C LEU A 80 -4.91 6.77 17.41
N ALA A 81 -3.85 6.87 18.21
CA ALA A 81 -3.24 5.72 18.86
C ALA A 81 -2.55 6.13 20.18
N PRO A 82 -3.29 6.47 21.25
CA PRO A 82 -2.72 6.75 22.57
C PRO A 82 -1.87 5.61 23.13
N ASP A 83 -2.22 4.35 22.85
CA ASP A 83 -1.41 3.16 23.19
C ASP A 83 -1.04 2.37 21.91
N PRO A 84 -0.06 2.85 21.14
CA PRO A 84 0.13 2.44 19.75
C PRO A 84 0.63 1.01 19.56
N LEU A 85 1.27 0.41 20.58
CA LEU A 85 1.83 -0.95 20.50
C LEU A 85 0.86 -2.03 21.01
N ASN A 86 -0.31 -1.64 21.54
CA ASN A 86 -1.32 -2.55 22.07
C ASN A 86 -2.66 -2.30 21.38
N GLY A 87 -2.69 -2.41 20.05
CA GLY A 87 -3.89 -2.22 19.23
C GLY A 87 -4.29 -0.76 18.98
N GLY A 88 -3.73 0.21 19.71
CA GLY A 88 -3.97 1.64 19.54
C GLY A 88 -4.69 2.31 20.71
N GLY A 89 -5.16 1.58 21.73
CA GLY A 89 -5.72 2.18 22.96
C GLY A 89 -6.91 3.13 22.78
N MET A 90 -7.61 3.04 21.64
CA MET A 90 -8.78 3.85 21.35
C MET A 90 -10.06 3.15 21.79
N PRO A 91 -11.11 3.89 22.20
CA PRO A 91 -12.42 3.32 22.44
C PRO A 91 -13.05 2.78 21.14
N ASP A 92 -13.96 1.81 21.29
CA ASP A 92 -14.74 1.22 20.20
C ASP A 92 -15.90 2.16 19.78
N GLU A 93 -15.53 3.35 19.31
CA GLU A 93 -16.46 4.35 18.79
C GLU A 93 -15.82 5.21 17.69
N ASP A 94 -16.68 5.81 16.87
CA ASP A 94 -16.30 6.82 15.88
C ASP A 94 -15.77 8.08 16.57
N VAL A 95 -14.52 8.43 16.30
CA VAL A 95 -13.91 9.67 16.78
C VAL A 95 -13.73 10.64 15.64
N VAL A 96 -14.28 11.84 15.78
CA VAL A 96 -14.23 12.78 14.68
C VAL A 96 -13.15 13.83 14.85
N VAL A 97 -12.36 13.95 13.80
CA VAL A 97 -11.12 14.73 13.77
C VAL A 97 -11.28 15.90 12.83
N LYS A 98 -10.99 17.10 13.34
CA LYS A 98 -10.87 18.29 12.52
C LYS A 98 -9.51 18.29 11.84
N TRP A 99 -9.47 18.63 10.57
CA TRP A 99 -8.22 18.84 9.82
C TRP A 99 -8.17 20.25 9.26
N VAL A 100 -6.97 20.82 9.18
CA VAL A 100 -6.73 22.19 8.71
C VAL A 100 -5.53 22.20 7.77
N VAL A 101 -5.61 23.02 6.72
CA VAL A 101 -4.50 23.30 5.79
C VAL A 101 -4.31 24.80 5.69
N ALA A 102 -3.08 25.28 5.88
CA ALA A 102 -2.69 26.68 5.84
C ALA A 102 -1.52 26.93 4.88
N ARG A 103 -1.21 28.21 4.62
CA ARG A 103 -0.11 28.65 3.73
C ARG A 103 1.18 28.98 4.47
N ASP A 104 1.14 28.92 5.78
CA ASP A 104 2.17 29.37 6.71
C ASP A 104 2.29 28.37 7.86
N PRO A 105 3.50 28.22 8.44
CA PRO A 105 3.76 27.23 9.49
C PRO A 105 3.00 27.48 10.79
N ASP A 106 2.66 28.74 11.08
CA ASP A 106 1.91 29.15 12.29
C ASP A 106 0.39 28.93 12.15
N MET A 107 -0.05 28.34 11.03
CA MET A 107 -1.44 27.96 10.76
C MET A 107 -2.46 29.12 10.75
N GLN A 108 -2.01 30.36 10.51
CA GLN A 108 -2.87 31.55 10.53
C GLN A 108 -3.63 31.75 9.21
N LYS A 109 -3.04 31.42 8.07
CA LYS A 109 -3.62 31.64 6.73
C LYS A 109 -4.25 30.36 6.19
N VAL A 110 -5.27 29.88 6.90
CA VAL A 110 -6.06 28.69 6.54
C VAL A 110 -6.68 28.83 5.14
N VAL A 111 -6.51 27.79 4.32
CA VAL A 111 -7.05 27.71 2.95
C VAL A 111 -8.05 26.55 2.78
N ARG A 112 -7.95 25.51 3.59
CA ARG A 112 -8.90 24.40 3.65
C ARG A 112 -9.01 23.93 5.09
N LYS A 113 -10.19 23.45 5.46
CA LYS A 113 -10.44 22.78 6.73
C LYS A 113 -11.68 21.91 6.57
N GLY A 114 -11.84 20.94 7.45
CA GLY A 114 -13.01 20.09 7.50
C GLY A 114 -12.93 19.15 8.69
N TYR A 115 -13.79 18.14 8.64
CA TYR A 115 -13.84 17.05 9.60
C TYR A 115 -13.74 15.73 8.85
N ALA A 116 -13.20 14.71 9.52
CA ALA A 116 -13.13 13.33 9.04
C ALA A 116 -13.30 12.41 10.24
N VAL A 117 -13.97 11.27 10.04
CA VAL A 117 -14.23 10.28 11.10
C VAL A 117 -13.10 9.27 11.10
N ALA A 118 -12.58 8.96 12.28
CA ALA A 118 -11.66 7.86 12.55
C ALA A 118 -12.47 6.76 13.23
N SER A 119 -12.67 5.63 12.56
CA SER A 119 -13.51 4.54 13.06
C SER A 119 -12.66 3.36 13.58
N PRO A 120 -13.18 2.54 14.51
CA PRO A 120 -12.49 1.36 15.01
C PRO A 120 -12.12 0.36 13.90
N GLU A 121 -12.96 0.19 12.89
CA GLU A 121 -12.78 -0.75 11.78
C GLU A 121 -11.54 -0.43 10.95
N GLN A 122 -11.15 0.86 10.90
CA GLN A 122 -9.95 1.35 10.21
C GLN A 122 -8.77 1.60 11.18
N GLY A 123 -8.83 1.04 12.40
CA GLY A 123 -7.83 1.25 13.44
C GLY A 123 -7.67 2.72 13.84
N HIS A 124 -8.74 3.50 13.74
CA HIS A 124 -8.79 4.96 13.91
C HIS A 124 -7.76 5.72 13.05
N SER A 125 -7.45 5.20 11.87
CA SER A 125 -6.69 5.91 10.84
C SER A 125 -7.58 6.93 10.09
N LEU A 126 -6.95 7.99 9.56
CA LEU A 126 -7.62 9.02 8.77
C LEU A 126 -6.90 9.22 7.44
N HIS A 127 -7.68 9.22 6.36
CA HIS A 127 -7.19 9.54 5.01
C HIS A 127 -8.00 10.68 4.41
N VAL A 128 -7.46 11.90 4.50
CA VAL A 128 -8.17 13.11 4.03
C VAL A 128 -7.68 13.53 2.65
N LYS A 129 -8.49 13.29 1.62
CA LYS A 129 -8.23 13.79 0.26
C LYS A 129 -8.62 15.25 0.11
N VAL A 130 -7.66 16.14 0.36
CA VAL A 130 -7.84 17.58 0.21
C VAL A 130 -7.84 17.97 -1.27
N ARG A 131 -8.88 18.69 -1.72
CA ARG A 131 -9.03 19.12 -3.12
C ARG A 131 -9.06 20.65 -3.26
N GLY A 132 -8.90 21.09 -4.50
CA GLY A 132 -9.02 22.50 -4.89
C GLY A 132 -7.85 23.37 -4.48
N LEU A 133 -6.69 22.77 -4.19
CA LEU A 133 -5.46 23.49 -3.87
C LEU A 133 -4.83 24.13 -5.13
N LYS A 134 -3.97 25.13 -4.93
CA LYS A 134 -3.16 25.69 -6.02
C LYS A 134 -1.97 24.77 -6.24
N ALA A 135 -1.68 24.48 -7.51
CA ALA A 135 -0.57 23.64 -7.93
C ALA A 135 0.80 24.22 -7.57
N ASN A 136 1.80 23.34 -7.56
CA ASN A 136 3.20 23.65 -7.33
C ASN A 136 3.41 24.55 -6.11
N ARG A 137 2.91 24.10 -4.96
CA ARG A 137 2.83 24.94 -3.76
C ARG A 137 2.96 24.17 -2.48
N TRP A 138 3.76 24.73 -1.58
CA TRP A 138 3.87 24.33 -0.19
C TRP A 138 2.63 24.73 0.62
N TYR A 139 2.25 23.85 1.51
CA TYR A 139 1.18 24.01 2.49
C TYR A 139 1.62 23.38 3.82
N TYR A 140 0.96 23.79 4.89
CA TYR A 140 1.09 23.23 6.23
C TYR A 140 -0.25 22.67 6.68
N TYR A 141 -0.24 21.64 7.51
CA TYR A 141 -1.46 20.98 7.95
C TYR A 141 -1.36 20.44 9.38
N GLN A 142 -2.52 20.30 10.02
CA GLN A 142 -2.68 19.74 11.36
C GLN A 142 -4.01 19.02 11.50
N PHE A 143 -4.06 18.11 12.47
CA PHE A 143 -5.26 17.44 12.95
C PHE A 143 -5.57 17.85 14.40
N ILE A 144 -6.84 17.92 14.75
CA ILE A 144 -7.33 18.38 16.05
C ILE A 144 -8.47 17.47 16.51
N VAL A 145 -8.38 16.94 17.72
CA VAL A 145 -9.41 16.14 18.40
C VAL A 145 -9.56 16.63 19.84
N GLY A 146 -10.72 17.17 20.20
CA GLY A 146 -10.89 17.88 21.46
C GLY A 146 -9.82 18.97 21.62
N ASP A 147 -9.08 18.91 22.72
CA ASP A 147 -7.95 19.82 23.02
C ASP A 147 -6.60 19.35 22.44
N PHE A 148 -6.52 18.13 21.91
CA PHE A 148 -5.28 17.63 21.32
C PHE A 148 -5.09 18.18 19.91
N THR A 149 -3.88 18.69 19.66
CA THR A 149 -3.44 19.11 18.33
C THR A 149 -2.23 18.29 17.92
N SER A 150 -2.25 17.76 16.69
CA SER A 150 -1.10 17.04 16.13
C SER A 150 0.08 17.99 15.93
N ARG A 151 1.29 17.43 15.76
CA ARG A 151 2.39 18.21 15.18
C ARG A 151 1.99 18.80 13.82
N THR A 152 2.58 19.93 13.45
CA THR A 152 2.40 20.52 12.13
C THR A 152 3.15 19.73 11.08
N GLY A 153 2.45 19.22 10.07
CA GLY A 153 3.05 18.69 8.87
C GLY A 153 3.20 19.75 7.78
N ARG A 154 4.14 19.52 6.86
CA ARG A 154 4.40 20.30 5.66
C ARG A 154 4.21 19.38 4.45
N THR A 155 3.55 19.90 3.42
CA THR A 155 3.26 19.13 2.21
C THR A 155 3.31 20.00 0.97
N ARG A 156 3.38 19.39 -0.20
CA ARG A 156 3.46 20.10 -1.48
C ARG A 156 2.50 19.50 -2.50
N THR A 157 1.76 20.36 -3.18
CA THR A 157 1.06 19.97 -4.41
C THR A 157 2.02 19.96 -5.59
N LEU A 158 1.88 18.96 -6.47
CA LEU A 158 2.72 18.86 -7.66
C LEU A 158 2.37 19.94 -8.71
N PRO A 159 3.25 20.17 -9.68
CA PRO A 159 2.92 20.99 -10.86
C PRO A 159 1.73 20.41 -11.64
N LYS A 160 0.95 21.28 -12.30
CA LYS A 160 -0.15 20.80 -13.16
C LYS A 160 0.43 20.07 -14.36
N ARG A 161 -0.30 19.09 -14.88
CA ARG A 161 0.00 18.47 -16.17
C ARG A 161 0.21 19.53 -17.25
N LYS A 162 1.22 19.35 -18.10
CA LYS A 162 1.61 20.29 -19.15
C LYS A 162 2.17 21.64 -18.69
N SER A 163 2.48 21.82 -17.41
CA SER A 163 3.27 22.97 -16.97
C SER A 163 4.75 22.75 -17.28
N ASP A 164 5.42 23.83 -17.68
CA ASP A 164 6.86 23.83 -17.87
C ASP A 164 7.52 24.20 -16.53
N ILE A 165 8.29 23.25 -16.00
CA ILE A 165 9.12 23.44 -14.82
C ILE A 165 10.54 23.00 -15.17
N ASP A 166 11.52 23.67 -14.55
CA ASP A 166 12.93 23.47 -14.90
C ASP A 166 13.66 22.51 -13.95
N LYS A 167 13.11 22.29 -12.76
CA LYS A 167 13.72 21.46 -11.71
C LYS A 167 12.67 20.58 -11.03
N LEU A 168 13.09 19.36 -10.70
CA LEU A 168 12.43 18.42 -9.80
C LEU A 168 13.51 17.89 -8.85
N SER A 169 13.23 17.89 -7.55
CA SER A 169 14.09 17.24 -6.55
C SER A 169 13.25 16.27 -5.74
N PHE A 170 13.64 15.00 -5.70
CA PHE A 170 12.99 13.98 -4.87
C PHE A 170 14.05 13.02 -4.35
N ALA A 171 13.73 12.33 -3.25
CA ALA A 171 14.51 11.20 -2.76
C ALA A 171 13.68 9.92 -2.91
N PHE A 172 14.38 8.79 -2.95
CA PHE A 172 13.76 7.49 -2.73
C PHE A 172 14.46 6.79 -1.56
N VAL A 173 13.70 5.95 -0.87
CA VAL A 173 14.13 5.15 0.29
C VAL A 173 13.46 3.77 0.21
N SER A 174 14.05 2.77 0.82
CA SER A 174 13.51 1.41 1.00
C SER A 174 14.24 0.74 2.16
N CYS A 175 13.81 -0.46 2.53
CA CYS A 175 14.52 -1.39 3.41
C CYS A 175 14.93 -0.74 4.73
N GLN A 176 13.94 -0.45 5.56
CA GLN A 176 14.14 0.20 6.86
C GLN A 176 14.03 -0.78 8.03
N GLU A 177 14.64 -1.97 7.98
CA GLU A 177 14.59 -2.95 9.07
C GLU A 177 14.93 -2.29 10.42
N TYR A 178 13.92 -2.25 11.29
CA TYR A 178 13.96 -1.57 12.58
C TYR A 178 15.10 -2.11 13.45
N GLN A 179 15.32 -3.43 13.42
CA GLN A 179 16.26 -4.14 14.28
C GLN A 179 17.73 -3.80 14.00
N PHE A 180 18.10 -3.50 12.75
CA PHE A 180 19.50 -3.38 12.33
C PHE A 180 20.14 -2.00 12.52
N GLY A 181 19.36 -0.96 12.78
CA GLY A 181 19.93 0.36 12.95
C GLY A 181 18.91 1.42 13.33
N TYR A 182 19.39 2.55 13.84
CA TYR A 182 18.56 3.74 14.04
C TYR A 182 18.30 4.46 12.72
N TYR A 183 17.15 5.13 12.61
CA TYR A 183 16.72 5.86 11.41
C TYR A 183 17.40 7.23 11.24
N THR A 184 18.72 7.25 11.41
CA THR A 184 19.58 8.44 11.19
C THR A 184 19.46 8.94 9.75
N ALA A 185 19.26 8.06 8.76
CA ALA A 185 19.00 8.45 7.38
C ALA A 185 17.77 9.36 7.26
N TYR A 186 16.68 9.05 7.98
CA TYR A 186 15.47 9.88 8.00
C TYR A 186 15.70 11.24 8.68
N LYS A 187 16.60 11.30 9.67
CA LYS A 187 17.02 12.58 10.29
C LYS A 187 17.65 13.50 9.24
N HIS A 188 18.52 12.96 8.40
CA HIS A 188 19.13 13.73 7.30
C HIS A 188 18.09 14.07 6.23
N LEU A 189 17.27 13.10 5.82
CA LEU A 189 16.22 13.28 4.82
C LEU A 189 15.27 14.43 5.19
N ALA A 190 14.85 14.52 6.46
CA ALA A 190 13.95 15.57 6.95
C ALA A 190 14.49 17.01 6.74
N ASN A 191 15.80 17.16 6.54
CA ASN A 191 16.48 18.43 6.34
C ASN A 191 16.81 18.74 4.86
N GLU A 192 16.44 17.87 3.94
CA GLU A 192 16.68 18.06 2.50
C GLU A 192 15.70 19.05 1.86
N GLU A 193 16.05 19.56 0.68
CA GLU A 193 15.16 20.39 -0.15
C GLU A 193 14.49 19.56 -1.26
N LEU A 194 13.45 18.80 -0.89
CA LEU A 194 12.74 17.89 -1.78
C LEU A 194 11.31 18.35 -2.07
N ASP A 195 10.81 18.02 -3.26
CA ASP A 195 9.41 18.19 -3.66
C ASP A 195 8.51 17.06 -3.13
N PHE A 196 9.05 15.84 -3.03
CA PHE A 196 8.41 14.64 -2.48
C PHE A 196 9.45 13.53 -2.20
N VAL A 197 9.01 12.46 -1.55
CA VAL A 197 9.79 11.22 -1.32
C VAL A 197 9.03 10.02 -1.91
N ILE A 198 9.76 9.02 -2.42
CA ILE A 198 9.20 7.72 -2.82
C ILE A 198 9.73 6.64 -1.86
N HIS A 199 8.85 5.85 -1.25
CA HIS A 199 9.26 4.62 -0.55
C HIS A 199 9.07 3.44 -1.51
N LEU A 200 10.12 2.66 -1.76
CA LEU A 200 10.14 1.58 -2.77
C LEU A 200 9.90 0.18 -2.18
N GLY A 201 9.19 0.10 -1.05
CA GLY A 201 8.97 -1.16 -0.33
C GLY A 201 9.88 -1.37 0.88
N ASP A 202 9.59 -2.42 1.64
CA ASP A 202 10.19 -2.76 2.94
C ASP A 202 10.09 -1.62 3.95
N TYR A 203 8.92 -0.99 4.01
CA TYR A 203 8.58 -0.01 5.03
C TYR A 203 8.52 -0.64 6.41
N LEU A 204 8.08 -1.89 6.50
CA LEU A 204 8.26 -2.72 7.67
C LEU A 204 8.82 -4.06 7.25
N TYR A 205 9.35 -4.77 8.24
CA TYR A 205 9.61 -6.20 8.18
C TYR A 205 8.65 -6.88 9.14
N GLU A 206 8.09 -8.00 8.73
CA GLU A 206 7.10 -8.83 9.40
C GLU A 206 7.73 -9.84 10.37
N VAL A 207 9.00 -10.19 10.17
CA VAL A 207 9.73 -11.21 10.95
C VAL A 207 9.82 -10.91 12.44
N GLY A 208 9.77 -11.93 13.30
CA GLY A 208 9.87 -11.78 14.76
C GLY A 208 11.30 -11.71 15.31
N PHE A 209 12.30 -12.20 14.56
CA PHE A 209 13.69 -12.30 15.01
C PHE A 209 14.64 -11.57 14.06
N SER A 210 15.72 -11.00 14.61
CA SER A 210 16.78 -10.44 13.79
C SER A 210 17.59 -11.57 13.16
N ASN A 211 18.07 -11.36 11.93
CA ASN A 211 19.07 -12.22 11.29
C ASN A 211 20.24 -12.52 12.28
N PRO A 212 20.55 -13.79 12.57
CA PRO A 212 21.55 -14.17 13.58
C PRO A 212 22.98 -13.77 13.19
N TYR A 213 23.22 -13.43 11.93
CA TYR A 213 24.53 -13.02 11.41
C TYR A 213 24.76 -11.50 11.46
N LEU A 214 23.75 -10.71 11.82
CA LEU A 214 23.85 -9.25 11.95
C LEU A 214 23.54 -8.80 13.39
N PRO A 215 24.30 -7.84 13.94
CA PRO A 215 24.01 -7.32 15.28
C PRO A 215 22.70 -6.54 15.27
N SER A 216 21.74 -6.97 16.09
CA SER A 216 20.50 -6.24 16.37
C SER A 216 20.74 -5.17 17.42
N VAL A 217 20.39 -3.91 17.13
CA VAL A 217 20.50 -2.79 18.09
C VAL A 217 19.15 -2.33 18.62
N ARG A 218 18.06 -2.79 18.00
CA ARG A 218 16.67 -2.70 18.47
C ARG A 218 16.00 -4.06 18.32
N THR A 219 14.80 -4.24 18.87
CA THR A 219 14.04 -5.50 18.80
C THR A 219 12.61 -5.20 18.37
N HIS A 220 12.02 -6.06 17.55
CA HIS A 220 10.59 -6.03 17.31
C HIS A 220 9.81 -6.34 18.60
N VAL A 221 8.62 -5.77 18.71
CA VAL A 221 7.77 -5.88 19.91
C VAL A 221 7.08 -7.25 19.99
N ASP A 222 6.83 -7.84 18.82
CA ASP A 222 6.02 -9.05 18.64
C ASP A 222 6.78 -10.11 17.83
N GLU A 223 6.24 -11.32 17.80
CA GLU A 223 6.61 -12.40 16.87
C GLU A 223 6.30 -12.02 15.41
N GLU A 224 6.44 -12.97 14.49
CA GLU A 224 6.11 -12.77 13.09
C GLU A 224 4.65 -12.30 12.91
N CYS A 225 4.44 -11.30 12.03
CA CYS A 225 3.12 -10.74 11.81
C CYS A 225 2.26 -11.65 10.93
N VAL A 226 1.14 -12.14 11.47
CA VAL A 226 0.17 -12.95 10.74
C VAL A 226 -1.24 -12.34 10.80
N THR A 227 -1.60 -11.75 11.94
CA THR A 227 -2.91 -11.11 12.17
C THR A 227 -2.90 -9.61 11.88
N LEU A 228 -4.06 -9.03 11.59
CA LEU A 228 -4.20 -7.58 11.39
C LEU A 228 -3.68 -6.75 12.56
N GLU A 229 -3.92 -7.19 13.80
CA GLU A 229 -3.43 -6.48 14.99
C GLU A 229 -1.89 -6.48 15.06
N GLN A 230 -1.26 -7.62 14.78
CA GLN A 230 0.21 -7.70 14.72
C GLN A 230 0.79 -6.77 13.66
N TYR A 231 0.23 -6.73 12.45
CA TYR A 231 0.68 -5.75 11.44
C TYR A 231 0.45 -4.30 11.90
N ARG A 232 -0.71 -3.98 12.50
CA ARG A 232 -1.00 -2.64 13.05
C ARG A 232 0.02 -2.23 14.11
N ASN A 233 0.39 -3.13 15.02
CA ASN A 233 1.39 -2.90 16.07
C ASN A 233 2.80 -2.79 15.48
N ARG A 234 3.12 -3.58 14.45
CA ARG A 234 4.40 -3.50 13.74
C ARG A 234 4.58 -2.16 13.02
N TYR A 235 3.57 -1.71 12.28
CA TYR A 235 3.57 -0.36 11.70
C TYR A 235 3.75 0.71 12.78
N ALA A 236 3.04 0.58 13.90
CA ALA A 236 3.15 1.51 15.01
C ALA A 236 4.57 1.55 15.59
N ALA A 237 5.21 0.40 15.80
CA ALA A 237 6.60 0.31 16.28
C ALA A 237 7.59 1.05 15.37
N TYR A 238 7.45 0.89 14.04
CA TYR A 238 8.27 1.61 13.08
C TYR A 238 7.99 3.12 13.12
N GLN A 239 6.71 3.50 13.19
CA GLN A 239 6.26 4.89 13.13
C GLN A 239 6.44 5.69 14.43
N LEU A 240 6.77 5.03 15.54
CA LEU A 240 7.19 5.70 16.78
C LEU A 240 8.58 6.35 16.68
N ASP A 241 9.40 5.97 15.69
CA ASP A 241 10.72 6.59 15.50
C ASP A 241 10.59 8.07 15.12
N GLU A 242 11.13 8.96 15.95
CA GLU A 242 11.03 10.42 15.78
C GLU A 242 11.65 10.92 14.47
N ASN A 243 12.68 10.24 13.94
CA ASN A 243 13.32 10.62 12.69
C ASN A 243 12.40 10.32 11.51
N LEU A 244 11.75 9.14 11.53
CA LEU A 244 10.76 8.78 10.52
C LEU A 244 9.55 9.71 10.59
N GLN A 245 9.05 10.04 11.79
CA GLN A 245 7.98 11.02 11.92
C GLN A 245 8.37 12.40 11.40
N ALA A 246 9.60 12.86 11.66
CA ALA A 246 10.10 14.13 11.15
C ALA A 246 10.13 14.16 9.61
N ALA A 247 10.60 13.09 8.97
CA ALA A 247 10.61 12.97 7.52
C ALA A 247 9.19 12.94 6.93
N ARG A 248 8.29 12.10 7.49
CA ARG A 248 6.88 12.01 7.06
C ARG A 248 6.11 13.32 7.22
N ALA A 249 6.45 14.11 8.23
CA ALA A 249 5.89 15.43 8.44
C ALA A 249 6.52 16.51 7.54
N ALA A 250 7.68 16.27 6.91
CA ALA A 250 8.39 17.27 6.13
C ALA A 250 8.00 17.29 4.63
N PHE A 251 7.59 16.14 4.07
CA PHE A 251 7.35 15.94 2.64
C PHE A 251 6.10 15.10 2.35
N PRO A 252 5.48 15.24 1.18
CA PRO A 252 4.56 14.24 0.67
C PRO A 252 5.32 12.98 0.23
N PHE A 253 4.83 11.80 0.65
CA PHE A 253 5.37 10.50 0.28
C PHE A 253 4.49 9.78 -0.75
N PHE A 254 5.12 9.02 -1.64
CA PHE A 254 4.48 8.02 -2.48
C PHE A 254 5.03 6.66 -2.10
N HIS A 255 4.19 5.76 -1.60
CA HIS A 255 4.63 4.44 -1.14
C HIS A 255 4.34 3.36 -2.19
N LEU A 256 5.26 2.42 -2.30
CA LEU A 256 5.06 1.07 -2.80
C LEU A 256 5.37 0.10 -1.66
N TRP A 257 4.80 -1.09 -1.69
CA TRP A 257 5.29 -2.22 -0.91
C TRP A 257 6.31 -2.99 -1.75
N ASP A 258 7.13 -3.79 -1.08
CA ASP A 258 7.76 -4.98 -1.67
C ASP A 258 7.20 -6.22 -0.94
N ASP A 259 8.03 -7.19 -0.58
CA ASP A 259 7.60 -8.41 0.11
C ASP A 259 7.27 -8.19 1.58
N HIS A 260 8.18 -7.55 2.31
CA HIS A 260 8.18 -7.54 3.78
C HIS A 260 7.01 -6.80 4.42
N GLU A 261 6.24 -6.01 3.66
CA GLU A 261 4.95 -5.51 4.13
C GLU A 261 3.91 -6.61 4.36
N ILE A 262 4.16 -7.83 3.88
CA ILE A 262 3.31 -9.00 4.01
C ILE A 262 4.13 -10.19 4.52
N ASP A 263 4.97 -10.79 3.69
CA ASP A 263 5.66 -12.05 3.94
C ASP A 263 6.88 -12.11 3.03
N ASN A 264 8.07 -12.40 3.54
CA ASN A 264 9.29 -12.38 2.74
C ASN A 264 9.14 -13.13 1.39
N ASP A 265 9.69 -12.58 0.30
CA ASP A 265 9.66 -13.21 -1.02
C ASP A 265 8.28 -13.64 -1.59
N TRP A 266 7.12 -13.22 -1.05
CA TRP A 266 5.82 -13.70 -1.57
C TRP A 266 5.56 -13.38 -3.06
N ALA A 267 4.83 -14.25 -3.77
CA ALA A 267 4.53 -14.12 -5.19
C ALA A 267 3.05 -14.39 -5.49
N THR A 268 2.27 -13.33 -5.74
CA THR A 268 0.81 -13.41 -5.95
C THR A 268 0.09 -14.09 -4.79
N ASP A 269 -0.12 -15.40 -4.84
CA ASP A 269 -0.81 -16.23 -3.85
C ASP A 269 0.11 -17.30 -3.23
N THR A 270 1.41 -17.23 -3.52
CA THR A 270 2.44 -18.13 -3.02
C THR A 270 3.23 -17.45 -1.89
N PRO A 271 3.19 -17.99 -0.65
CA PRO A 271 4.01 -17.50 0.46
C PRO A 271 5.48 -17.92 0.32
N GLU A 272 6.36 -17.39 1.18
CA GLU A 272 7.75 -17.85 1.28
C GLU A 272 7.83 -19.37 1.54
N ASP A 273 7.01 -19.79 2.52
CA ASP A 273 7.11 -21.04 3.26
C ASP A 273 5.88 -21.93 3.03
N TRP A 274 5.73 -22.43 1.81
CA TRP A 274 4.63 -23.30 1.39
C TRP A 274 4.42 -24.58 2.22
N ASP A 275 5.44 -25.06 2.95
CA ASP A 275 5.32 -26.20 3.87
C ASP A 275 4.76 -25.80 5.26
N ASP A 276 4.96 -24.54 5.68
CA ASP A 276 4.56 -24.02 6.99
C ASP A 276 3.29 -23.16 6.92
N GLN A 277 2.91 -22.67 5.73
CA GLN A 277 1.73 -21.85 5.49
C GLN A 277 0.94 -22.33 4.28
N THR A 278 -0.36 -22.64 4.49
CA THR A 278 -1.25 -22.96 3.38
C THR A 278 -1.53 -21.73 2.51
N ARG A 279 -1.88 -21.93 1.24
CA ARG A 279 -2.30 -20.85 0.35
C ARG A 279 -3.47 -20.05 0.95
N GLU A 280 -4.44 -20.72 1.53
CA GLU A 280 -5.61 -20.09 2.15
C GLU A 280 -5.20 -19.20 3.34
N ASP A 281 -4.34 -19.69 4.23
CA ASP A 281 -3.82 -18.91 5.37
C ASP A 281 -3.00 -17.71 4.89
N PHE A 282 -2.17 -17.89 3.86
CA PHE A 282 -1.40 -16.81 3.25
C PHE A 282 -2.31 -15.72 2.66
N LEU A 283 -3.39 -16.08 1.96
CA LEU A 283 -4.30 -15.10 1.40
C LEU A 283 -4.99 -14.25 2.48
N ILE A 284 -5.29 -14.83 3.65
CA ILE A 284 -5.79 -14.10 4.83
C ILE A 284 -4.71 -13.16 5.38
N ARG A 285 -3.48 -13.66 5.58
CA ARG A 285 -2.33 -12.86 6.01
C ARG A 285 -2.06 -11.69 5.07
N ARG A 286 -2.13 -11.92 3.76
CA ARG A 286 -1.97 -10.92 2.70
C ARG A 286 -3.03 -9.82 2.80
N GLN A 287 -4.28 -10.18 3.03
CA GLN A 287 -5.36 -9.19 3.28
C GLN A 287 -5.10 -8.37 4.54
N HIS A 288 -4.63 -8.99 5.62
CA HIS A 288 -4.25 -8.29 6.86
C HIS A 288 -3.08 -7.31 6.64
N GLY A 289 -2.02 -7.74 5.96
CA GLY A 289 -0.88 -6.89 5.59
C GLY A 289 -1.30 -5.71 4.72
N MET A 290 -2.10 -5.95 3.67
CA MET A 290 -2.63 -4.88 2.79
C MET A 290 -3.54 -3.90 3.52
N ARG A 291 -4.40 -4.38 4.43
CA ARG A 291 -5.25 -3.52 5.25
C ARG A 291 -4.42 -2.63 6.18
N ALA A 292 -3.45 -3.21 6.88
CA ALA A 292 -2.54 -2.46 7.74
C ALA A 292 -1.68 -1.46 6.93
N TYR A 293 -1.24 -1.83 5.73
CA TYR A 293 -0.53 -0.95 4.79
C TYR A 293 -1.37 0.29 4.45
N TYR A 294 -2.63 0.09 4.08
CA TYR A 294 -3.55 1.19 3.82
C TYR A 294 -3.73 2.07 5.06
N GLU A 295 -4.07 1.47 6.21
CA GLU A 295 -4.35 2.19 7.45
C GLU A 295 -3.19 3.05 7.94
N ASN A 296 -1.94 2.64 7.69
CA ASN A 296 -0.76 3.29 8.26
C ASN A 296 -0.01 4.23 7.30
N LEU A 297 -0.42 4.33 6.03
CA LEU A 297 0.27 5.14 5.01
C LEU A 297 -0.67 6.16 4.32
N PRO A 298 -0.13 7.31 3.85
CA PRO A 298 -0.92 8.41 3.29
C PRO A 298 -1.39 8.15 1.83
N LEU A 299 -2.18 7.09 1.64
CA LEU A 299 -2.67 6.64 0.34
C LEU A 299 -4.01 7.29 -0.03
N ASP A 300 -4.33 7.30 -1.33
CA ASP A 300 -5.58 7.89 -1.83
C ASP A 300 -6.73 7.02 -1.28
N PRO A 301 -7.77 7.59 -0.63
CA PRO A 301 -8.90 6.80 -0.12
C PRO A 301 -9.59 5.91 -1.17
N ALA A 302 -9.40 6.22 -2.46
CA ALA A 302 -9.84 5.36 -3.56
C ALA A 302 -9.02 4.07 -3.73
N LEU A 303 -8.00 3.84 -2.89
CA LEU A 303 -7.18 2.64 -2.81
C LEU A 303 -7.49 1.83 -1.54
N ALA A 304 -8.52 2.19 -0.77
CA ALA A 304 -8.93 1.37 0.36
C ALA A 304 -9.23 -0.05 -0.14
N PRO A 305 -8.75 -1.10 0.56
CA PRO A 305 -9.16 -2.47 0.25
C PRO A 305 -10.69 -2.59 0.41
N ASP A 306 -11.33 -3.36 -0.46
CA ASP A 306 -12.78 -3.60 -0.37
C ASP A 306 -13.12 -4.31 0.95
N GLU A 307 -14.19 -3.87 1.61
CA GLU A 307 -14.61 -4.34 2.93
C GLU A 307 -15.56 -5.56 2.87
N GLU A 308 -15.81 -6.13 1.69
CA GLU A 308 -16.67 -7.31 1.55
C GLU A 308 -15.90 -8.56 2.00
N GLU A 309 -15.97 -8.85 3.32
CA GLU A 309 -15.44 -10.05 4.00
C GLU A 309 -16.04 -11.38 3.49
N ASP A 310 -17.06 -11.35 2.64
CA ASP A 310 -17.93 -12.47 2.28
C ASP A 310 -17.88 -12.83 0.78
N LYS A 311 -16.69 -12.76 0.17
CA LYS A 311 -16.48 -13.38 -1.14
C LYS A 311 -15.78 -14.73 -0.94
N ASP A 312 -16.58 -15.80 -1.02
CA ASP A 312 -16.13 -17.20 -1.17
C ASP A 312 -15.20 -17.40 -2.40
N GLU A 313 -15.01 -16.36 -3.23
CA GLU A 313 -14.06 -16.31 -4.34
C GLU A 313 -13.21 -15.03 -4.23
N VAL A 314 -11.91 -15.18 -3.94
CA VAL A 314 -10.91 -14.12 -4.13
C VAL A 314 -10.80 -13.87 -5.64
N ASP A 315 -11.51 -12.87 -6.15
CA ASP A 315 -11.36 -12.41 -7.53
C ASP A 315 -10.14 -11.49 -7.61
N ASP A 316 -9.19 -11.78 -8.50
CA ASP A 316 -7.99 -10.98 -8.81
C ASP A 316 -8.32 -9.50 -9.11
N ASP A 317 -9.60 -9.21 -9.42
CA ASP A 317 -10.10 -7.87 -9.76
C ASP A 317 -10.44 -6.99 -8.54
N ASN A 318 -10.47 -7.56 -7.33
CA ASN A 318 -10.91 -6.89 -6.09
C ASN A 318 -9.76 -6.46 -5.15
N GLU A 319 -8.55 -6.41 -5.71
CA GLU A 319 -7.32 -6.19 -4.96
C GLU A 319 -6.85 -4.71 -4.92
N MET A 320 -6.16 -4.33 -3.84
CA MET A 320 -5.64 -2.98 -3.62
C MET A 320 -4.58 -2.58 -4.67
N ARG A 321 -4.99 -1.86 -5.73
CA ARG A 321 -4.08 -1.50 -6.82
C ARG A 321 -3.11 -0.36 -6.48
N ILE A 322 -1.88 -0.69 -6.06
CA ILE A 322 -0.87 0.32 -5.72
C ILE A 322 -0.07 0.85 -6.91
N TYR A 323 0.05 0.12 -8.02
CA TYR A 323 0.78 0.65 -9.18
C TYR A 323 0.04 1.85 -9.79
N ARG A 324 0.80 2.92 -10.05
CA ARG A 324 0.25 4.22 -10.47
C ARG A 324 1.33 5.10 -11.07
N LYS A 325 0.97 6.31 -11.51
CA LYS A 325 1.92 7.25 -12.07
C LYS A 325 1.85 8.63 -11.44
N ILE A 326 3.02 9.26 -11.35
CA ILE A 326 3.19 10.66 -10.98
C ILE A 326 3.46 11.46 -12.24
N GLU A 327 2.72 12.55 -12.44
CA GLU A 327 2.92 13.48 -13.56
C GLU A 327 3.46 14.82 -13.04
N ILE A 328 4.67 15.16 -13.49
CA ILE A 328 5.39 16.37 -13.09
C ILE A 328 5.50 17.29 -14.31
N GLY A 329 4.44 18.07 -14.55
CA GLY A 329 4.42 19.02 -15.67
C GLY A 329 4.65 18.36 -17.02
N ASN A 330 5.55 18.93 -17.82
CA ASN A 330 6.19 18.31 -18.99
C ASN A 330 7.60 17.76 -18.67
N LEU A 331 8.06 17.86 -17.42
CA LEU A 331 9.43 17.49 -17.05
C LEU A 331 9.58 15.98 -16.88
N ALA A 332 8.77 15.35 -16.04
CA ALA A 332 8.92 13.94 -15.71
C ALA A 332 7.57 13.21 -15.60
N ARG A 333 7.58 11.94 -15.97
CA ARG A 333 6.56 10.95 -15.62
C ARG A 333 7.24 9.82 -14.87
N ILE A 334 6.77 9.52 -13.66
CA ILE A 334 7.27 8.40 -12.86
C ILE A 334 6.18 7.33 -12.85
N ASN A 335 6.51 6.11 -13.27
CA ASN A 335 5.61 4.96 -13.21
C ASN A 335 6.05 4.11 -12.02
N LEU A 336 5.19 3.98 -11.03
CA LEU A 336 5.40 3.23 -9.80
C LEU A 336 4.80 1.86 -10.04
N LEU A 337 5.63 0.82 -9.93
CA LEU A 337 5.29 -0.56 -10.23
C LEU A 337 4.99 -1.32 -8.95
N ASP A 338 4.01 -2.22 -9.02
CA ASP A 338 3.88 -3.35 -8.11
C ASP A 338 4.63 -4.53 -8.73
N CYS A 339 5.55 -5.12 -7.99
CA CYS A 339 6.38 -6.25 -8.42
C CYS A 339 6.15 -7.50 -7.55
N ARG A 340 5.06 -7.55 -6.78
CA ARG A 340 4.72 -8.68 -5.92
C ARG A 340 3.33 -9.24 -6.18
N GLN A 341 2.34 -8.37 -6.34
CA GLN A 341 0.94 -8.78 -6.38
C GLN A 341 0.57 -9.62 -7.60
N TYR A 342 1.27 -9.43 -8.73
CA TYR A 342 0.90 -10.02 -10.02
C TYR A 342 2.03 -10.85 -10.64
N ARG A 343 3.07 -11.17 -9.88
CA ARG A 343 4.21 -11.93 -10.39
C ARG A 343 3.96 -13.43 -10.32
N SER A 344 4.53 -14.17 -11.26
CA SER A 344 4.70 -15.61 -11.11
C SER A 344 5.66 -15.89 -9.95
N ASP A 345 5.52 -17.06 -9.33
CA ASP A 345 6.49 -17.58 -8.36
C ASP A 345 7.92 -17.57 -8.90
N GLN A 346 8.90 -17.43 -8.02
CA GLN A 346 10.31 -17.37 -8.36
C GLN A 346 10.71 -18.70 -9.02
N PRO A 347 11.26 -18.68 -10.24
CA PRO A 347 11.62 -19.91 -10.91
C PRO A 347 12.80 -20.58 -10.19
N CYS A 348 12.95 -21.88 -10.46
CA CYS A 348 14.11 -22.67 -10.06
C CYS A 348 14.23 -22.96 -8.55
N THR A 349 13.13 -22.96 -7.80
CA THR A 349 13.02 -23.43 -6.40
C THR A 349 13.03 -24.98 -6.30
N THR A 350 13.50 -25.54 -5.17
CA THR A 350 13.57 -27.00 -4.90
C THR A 350 12.46 -27.48 -3.96
N GLY A 351 12.10 -28.77 -4.04
CA GLY A 351 11.15 -29.41 -3.13
C GLY A 351 11.46 -29.18 -1.65
N GLY A 352 10.53 -28.51 -0.97
CA GLY A 352 10.52 -28.18 0.46
C GLY A 352 11.42 -27.02 0.89
N ALA A 353 11.88 -26.15 -0.01
CA ALA A 353 12.74 -25.02 0.37
C ALA A 353 12.20 -23.67 -0.16
N LYS A 354 12.50 -22.62 0.63
CA LYS A 354 11.84 -21.33 0.87
C LYS A 354 12.36 -20.16 0.00
N GLY A 355 11.50 -19.45 -0.74
CA GLY A 355 11.84 -18.22 -1.49
C GLY A 355 13.07 -18.27 -2.42
N SER A 356 13.68 -17.11 -2.67
CA SER A 356 14.93 -16.95 -3.44
C SER A 356 16.16 -17.54 -2.75
N GLU A 357 16.04 -17.89 -1.48
CA GLU A 357 17.06 -18.58 -0.68
C GLU A 357 17.15 -20.09 -0.96
N ALA A 358 16.21 -20.65 -1.73
CA ALA A 358 16.08 -22.10 -1.93
C ALA A 358 16.07 -22.65 -3.39
N PRO A 359 16.99 -22.24 -4.27
CA PRO A 359 16.99 -22.76 -5.62
C PRO A 359 17.48 -24.21 -5.70
N LYS A 360 17.08 -24.94 -6.77
CA LYS A 360 17.46 -26.33 -7.11
C LYS A 360 18.97 -26.60 -7.00
N ALA A 361 19.76 -25.55 -7.16
CA ALA A 361 21.12 -25.46 -6.68
C ALA A 361 21.24 -24.15 -5.91
N ASN A 362 21.60 -24.17 -4.63
CA ASN A 362 21.79 -22.94 -3.88
C ASN A 362 23.23 -22.40 -4.05
N PRO A 363 23.41 -21.20 -4.61
CA PRO A 363 22.46 -20.33 -5.33
C PRO A 363 22.41 -20.67 -6.82
N PRO A 364 21.37 -20.23 -7.56
CA PRO A 364 21.11 -20.73 -8.89
C PRO A 364 22.16 -20.17 -9.82
N CYS A 365 23.03 -21.04 -10.33
CA CYS A 365 23.89 -20.64 -11.44
C CYS A 365 23.01 -20.30 -12.65
N PRO A 366 23.36 -19.28 -13.46
CA PRO A 366 22.63 -18.96 -14.69
C PRO A 366 22.38 -20.19 -15.59
N GLU A 367 23.33 -21.14 -15.65
CA GLU A 367 23.19 -22.36 -16.44
C GLU A 367 22.20 -23.37 -15.84
N MET A 368 21.94 -23.30 -14.53
CA MET A 368 21.12 -24.27 -13.78
C MET A 368 19.66 -23.82 -13.61
N CYS A 369 19.31 -22.67 -14.18
CA CYS A 369 17.96 -22.12 -14.12
C CYS A 369 17.42 -21.79 -15.52
N PRO A 370 17.18 -22.80 -16.39
CA PRO A 370 16.59 -22.56 -17.71
C PRO A 370 15.11 -22.15 -17.64
N GLU A 371 14.40 -22.51 -16.57
CA GLU A 371 12.97 -22.24 -16.36
C GLU A 371 12.64 -20.76 -16.38
N ARG A 372 13.56 -19.88 -15.92
CA ARG A 372 13.38 -18.42 -15.96
C ARG A 372 13.18 -17.85 -17.37
N PHE A 373 13.55 -18.59 -18.42
CA PHE A 373 13.32 -18.18 -19.80
C PHE A 373 11.95 -18.58 -20.34
N ASP A 374 11.11 -19.24 -19.54
CA ASP A 374 9.71 -19.44 -19.91
C ASP A 374 9.04 -18.08 -20.18
N LYS A 375 8.29 -18.01 -21.28
CA LYS A 375 7.59 -16.82 -21.72
C LYS A 375 6.31 -16.57 -20.92
N SER A 376 5.83 -17.58 -20.19
CA SER A 376 4.67 -17.49 -19.32
C SER A 376 4.95 -16.73 -18.02
N LEU A 377 6.21 -16.76 -17.53
CA LEU A 377 6.62 -16.07 -16.32
C LEU A 377 6.50 -14.55 -16.46
N THR A 378 5.99 -13.92 -15.41
CA THR A 378 5.79 -12.48 -15.36
C THR A 378 6.14 -11.89 -14.00
N MET A 379 6.70 -10.68 -14.00
CA MET A 379 6.93 -9.81 -12.84
C MET A 379 5.75 -8.86 -12.61
N LEU A 380 5.10 -8.38 -13.69
CA LEU A 380 4.08 -7.33 -13.58
C LEU A 380 2.64 -7.85 -13.81
N GLY A 381 2.48 -9.03 -14.41
CA GLY A 381 1.20 -9.46 -14.95
C GLY A 381 0.78 -8.67 -16.20
N GLU A 382 -0.13 -9.24 -16.99
CA GLU A 382 -0.50 -8.68 -18.30
C GLU A 382 -1.07 -7.25 -18.20
N ARG A 383 -1.92 -7.02 -17.19
CA ARG A 383 -2.64 -5.74 -17.03
C ARG A 383 -1.68 -4.59 -16.73
N GLN A 384 -0.73 -4.78 -15.83
CA GLN A 384 0.25 -3.75 -15.48
C GLN A 384 1.30 -3.60 -16.58
N GLU A 385 1.77 -4.67 -17.23
CA GLU A 385 2.69 -4.60 -18.38
C GLU A 385 2.06 -3.73 -19.49
N LYS A 386 0.80 -3.99 -19.84
CA LYS A 386 0.05 -3.21 -20.85
C LYS A 386 -0.18 -1.76 -20.41
N TRP A 387 -0.47 -1.54 -19.13
CA TRP A 387 -0.61 -0.20 -18.56
C TRP A 387 0.70 0.60 -18.66
N LEU A 388 1.84 -0.03 -18.35
CA LEU A 388 3.16 0.59 -18.40
C LEU A 388 3.52 0.97 -19.84
N ARG A 389 3.41 0.03 -20.79
CA ARG A 389 3.63 0.28 -22.23
C ARG A 389 2.76 1.43 -22.73
N LYS A 390 1.48 1.46 -22.35
CA LYS A 390 0.56 2.55 -22.71
C LYS A 390 1.01 3.90 -22.14
N ASN A 391 1.52 3.93 -20.91
CA ASN A 391 2.02 5.16 -20.29
C ASN A 391 3.31 5.66 -20.95
N LEU A 392 4.25 4.75 -21.22
CA LEU A 392 5.50 5.07 -21.92
C LEU A 392 5.22 5.60 -23.34
N LYS A 393 4.41 4.88 -24.14
CA LYS A 393 4.02 5.30 -25.51
C LYS A 393 3.37 6.68 -25.58
N ARG A 394 2.57 7.02 -24.57
CA ARG A 394 1.80 8.28 -24.51
C ARG A 394 2.57 9.42 -23.84
N SER A 395 3.77 9.17 -23.33
CA SER A 395 4.52 10.17 -22.61
C SER A 395 5.10 11.21 -23.57
N LYS A 396 4.96 12.47 -23.18
CA LYS A 396 5.65 13.61 -23.80
C LYS A 396 6.57 14.31 -22.79
N ALA A 397 6.77 13.70 -21.63
CA ALA A 397 7.65 14.23 -20.61
C ALA A 397 9.10 14.08 -21.07
N LYS A 398 9.98 14.99 -20.63
CA LYS A 398 11.42 14.90 -20.91
C LYS A 398 12.05 13.65 -20.30
N TRP A 399 11.58 13.26 -19.11
CA TRP A 399 12.02 12.07 -18.40
C TRP A 399 10.86 11.08 -18.20
N ASN A 400 11.11 9.81 -18.49
CA ASN A 400 10.28 8.71 -18.01
C ASN A 400 11.10 7.92 -17.00
N ILE A 401 10.58 7.79 -15.79
CA ILE A 401 11.22 7.09 -14.67
C ILE A 401 10.33 5.89 -14.35
N ILE A 402 10.95 4.74 -14.10
CA ILE A 402 10.29 3.53 -13.62
C ILE A 402 10.79 3.31 -12.19
N ALA A 403 9.88 3.38 -11.22
CA ALA A 403 10.14 3.01 -9.83
C ALA A 403 9.74 1.54 -9.67
N SER A 404 10.74 0.69 -9.52
CA SER A 404 10.65 -0.76 -9.29
C SER A 404 11.13 -1.03 -7.87
N THR A 405 10.55 -2.04 -7.21
CA THR A 405 10.92 -2.44 -5.84
C THR A 405 12.18 -3.32 -5.89
N VAL A 406 12.27 -4.19 -6.90
CA VAL A 406 13.43 -5.07 -7.16
C VAL A 406 14.35 -4.61 -8.29
N TRP A 407 15.56 -5.19 -8.38
CA TRP A 407 16.58 -4.84 -9.37
C TRP A 407 16.18 -5.20 -10.80
N LEU A 408 16.15 -4.19 -11.68
CA LEU A 408 15.86 -4.35 -13.10
C LEU A 408 17.09 -4.83 -13.91
N SER A 409 18.26 -4.23 -13.65
CA SER A 409 19.48 -4.53 -14.41
C SER A 409 19.90 -5.97 -14.19
N GLN A 410 20.54 -6.57 -15.19
CA GLN A 410 21.16 -7.88 -15.00
C GLN A 410 22.27 -7.77 -13.96
N PHE A 411 22.18 -8.61 -12.93
CA PHE A 411 23.12 -8.69 -11.83
C PHE A 411 23.54 -10.15 -11.61
N ILE A 412 24.64 -10.53 -12.26
CA ILE A 412 25.30 -11.82 -12.07
C ILE A 412 26.51 -11.58 -11.18
N TYR A 413 26.59 -12.29 -10.05
CA TYR A 413 27.65 -12.10 -9.06
C TYR A 413 28.35 -13.40 -8.70
N ASP A 414 29.58 -13.28 -8.21
CA ASP A 414 30.38 -14.42 -7.77
C ASP A 414 29.92 -14.91 -6.40
N LYS A 415 29.68 -16.21 -6.27
CA LYS A 415 29.41 -16.86 -4.98
C LYS A 415 30.62 -16.70 -4.08
N ARG A 416 30.36 -16.19 -2.88
CA ARG A 416 31.36 -16.06 -1.83
C ARG A 416 30.88 -16.74 -0.57
N ASP A 417 31.83 -17.29 0.17
CA ASP A 417 31.59 -17.80 1.52
C ASP A 417 31.17 -16.64 2.44
N PRO A 418 30.00 -16.69 3.10
CA PRO A 418 29.50 -15.57 3.90
C PRO A 418 30.37 -15.21 5.12
N GLN A 419 31.16 -16.15 5.64
CA GLN A 419 31.98 -15.93 6.84
C GLN A 419 33.37 -15.38 6.50
N THR A 420 33.96 -15.86 5.41
CA THR A 420 35.34 -15.58 5.03
C THR A 420 35.47 -14.63 3.83
N GLY A 421 34.39 -14.45 3.05
CA GLY A 421 34.40 -13.71 1.79
C GLY A 421 35.16 -14.39 0.65
N ALA A 422 35.65 -15.63 0.88
CA ALA A 422 36.40 -16.40 -0.10
C ALA A 422 35.54 -16.73 -1.32
N LEU A 423 36.15 -16.69 -2.51
CA LEU A 423 35.48 -17.06 -3.76
C LEU A 423 35.18 -18.57 -3.76
N ILE A 424 33.94 -18.94 -4.06
CA ILE A 424 33.55 -20.34 -4.24
C ILE A 424 33.69 -20.69 -5.72
N THR A 425 34.42 -21.78 -6.02
CA THR A 425 34.69 -22.24 -7.39
C THR A 425 34.07 -23.61 -7.67
N ASP A 426 33.82 -23.89 -8.94
CA ASP A 426 33.43 -25.22 -9.43
C ASP A 426 34.64 -26.18 -9.48
N ALA A 427 34.41 -27.40 -9.97
CA ALA A 427 35.44 -28.45 -10.08
C ALA A 427 36.58 -28.09 -11.05
N ASP A 428 36.33 -27.16 -11.98
CA ASP A 428 37.30 -26.68 -12.97
C ASP A 428 38.02 -25.40 -12.50
N GLY A 429 37.70 -24.91 -11.30
CA GLY A 429 38.31 -23.72 -10.70
C GLY A 429 37.70 -22.38 -11.15
N ASN A 430 36.56 -22.39 -11.84
CA ASN A 430 35.86 -21.17 -12.23
C ASN A 430 34.98 -20.66 -11.08
N ALA A 431 34.81 -19.35 -10.97
CA ALA A 431 33.89 -18.73 -10.02
C ALA A 431 32.46 -19.23 -10.25
N VAL A 432 31.82 -19.73 -9.19
CA VAL A 432 30.39 -20.07 -9.22
C VAL A 432 29.61 -18.76 -9.34
N LYS A 433 28.84 -18.60 -10.42
CA LYS A 433 28.03 -17.41 -10.69
C LYS A 433 26.63 -17.56 -10.12
N LEU A 434 26.04 -16.48 -9.65
CA LEU A 434 24.72 -16.44 -9.04
C LEU A 434 23.84 -15.40 -9.70
N ILE A 435 22.54 -15.62 -9.64
CA ILE A 435 21.50 -14.64 -9.97
C ILE A 435 20.52 -14.52 -8.82
N ASN A 436 19.84 -13.37 -8.72
CA ASN A 436 18.67 -13.23 -7.87
C ASN A 436 17.40 -13.54 -8.67
N THR A 437 16.73 -14.65 -8.36
CA THR A 437 15.48 -15.08 -8.99
C THR A 437 14.25 -14.30 -8.50
N ASP A 438 14.34 -13.63 -7.35
CA ASP A 438 13.32 -12.70 -6.86
C ASP A 438 13.29 -11.38 -7.66
N SER A 439 14.46 -10.98 -8.20
CA SER A 439 14.61 -9.80 -9.05
C SER A 439 14.25 -10.06 -10.52
N TRP A 440 14.38 -9.05 -11.38
CA TRP A 440 14.10 -9.18 -12.82
C TRP A 440 15.02 -10.19 -13.55
N ASP A 441 16.09 -10.69 -12.92
CA ASP A 441 16.89 -11.81 -13.45
C ASP A 441 16.17 -13.16 -13.38
N GLY A 442 15.16 -13.32 -12.54
CA GLY A 442 14.19 -14.42 -12.56
C GLY A 442 13.17 -14.32 -13.71
N TYR A 443 13.01 -13.13 -14.30
CA TYR A 443 11.99 -12.87 -15.33
C TYR A 443 12.60 -12.21 -16.60
N PRO A 444 13.71 -12.74 -17.15
CA PRO A 444 14.46 -12.11 -18.24
C PRO A 444 13.63 -11.93 -19.51
N THR A 445 12.67 -12.82 -19.78
CA THR A 445 11.82 -12.70 -20.97
C THR A 445 10.92 -11.46 -20.89
N GLU A 446 10.27 -11.20 -19.75
CA GLU A 446 9.48 -9.96 -19.58
C GLU A 446 10.37 -8.73 -19.54
N ARG A 447 11.54 -8.81 -18.88
CA ARG A 447 12.53 -7.72 -18.92
C ARG A 447 12.89 -7.36 -20.36
N GLN A 448 13.22 -8.34 -21.20
CA GLN A 448 13.57 -8.11 -22.60
C GLN A 448 12.41 -7.47 -23.37
N ARG A 449 11.18 -7.97 -23.16
CA ARG A 449 9.97 -7.40 -23.74
C ARG A 449 9.78 -5.91 -23.39
N LEU A 450 10.15 -5.49 -22.17
CA LEU A 450 10.11 -4.10 -21.73
C LEU A 450 11.23 -3.27 -22.40
N LEU A 451 12.46 -3.78 -22.42
CA LEU A 451 13.61 -3.10 -23.03
C LEU A 451 13.41 -2.91 -24.55
N ASP A 452 12.98 -3.95 -25.27
CA ASP A 452 12.66 -3.91 -26.71
C ASP A 452 11.56 -2.89 -27.07
N PHE A 453 10.74 -2.51 -26.09
CA PHE A 453 9.69 -1.51 -26.28
C PHE A 453 10.16 -0.09 -26.02
N ILE A 454 11.20 0.06 -25.20
CA ILE A 454 11.83 1.35 -24.89
C ILE A 454 12.77 1.75 -26.03
N ASP A 455 13.48 0.79 -26.60
CA ASP A 455 14.29 0.92 -27.83
C ASP A 455 13.42 1.24 -29.06
#